data_AF-A0A7Y6UQY6-F1
#
_entry.id   AF-A0A7Y6UQY6-F1
#
_cell.length_a   1.000
_cell.length_b   1.000
_cell.length_c   1.000
_cell.angle_alpha   90.00
_cell.angle_beta   90.00
_cell.angle_gamma   90.00
#
_symmetry.space_group_name_H-M   'P 1'
#
loop_
_entity.id
_entity.type
_entity.pdbx_description
1 polymer ?
#
loop_
_entity_poly.entity_id
_entity_poly.type
_entity_poly.pdbx_seq_one_letter_code
_entity_poly.pdbx_strand_id
1 'polypeptide(L)' 'MTVQTTQVVVFGVEGDDGLWLADLAAGTVTRIVDPLTGALASANEHRNAGATVVKGVNFAVRANSAGSVSGGFMDG' A
#
# COMPACT_ATOMS: atom_id res chain seq x y z
N MET A 1 -1.83 24.78 16.47
CA MET A 1 -1.44 23.36 16.44
C MET A 1 -1.83 22.83 15.08
N THR A 2 -0.90 22.87 14.11
CA THR A 2 -1.15 22.28 12.79
C THR A 2 -1.20 20.77 13.00
N VAL A 3 -2.37 20.16 12.82
CA VAL A 3 -2.43 18.72 12.61
C VAL A 3 -1.65 18.46 11.32
N GLN A 4 -0.42 17.99 11.44
CA GLN A 4 0.25 17.28 10.35
C GLN A 4 -0.64 16.07 10.10
N THR A 5 -1.49 16.13 9.07
CA THR A 5 -2.33 15.00 8.69
C THR A 5 -1.38 13.95 8.13
N THR A 6 -0.90 13.05 8.97
CA THR A 6 0.02 11.98 8.53
C THR A 6 -0.78 11.02 7.66
N GLN A 7 -0.77 11.27 6.36
CA GLN A 7 -1.39 10.40 5.36
C GLN A 7 -0.44 9.24 5.09
N VAL A 8 -0.45 8.25 5.99
CA VAL A 8 0.38 7.05 5.88
C VAL A 8 -0.47 5.89 5.37
N VAL A 9 0.00 5.22 4.33
CA VAL A 9 -0.63 4.03 3.75
C VAL A 9 0.34 2.87 3.83
N VAL A 10 -0.10 1.78 4.43
CA VAL A 10 0.63 0.50 4.38
C VAL A 10 -0.01 -0.35 3.28
N PHE A 11 0.79 -0.80 2.33
CA PHE A 11 0.30 -1.53 1.18
C PHE A 11 1.24 -2.65 0.76
N GLY A 12 0.61 -3.64 0.15
CA GLY A 12 1.26 -4.76 -0.50
C GLY A 12 0.92 -4.78 -1.98
N VAL A 13 1.77 -5.41 -2.79
CA VAL A 13 1.51 -5.61 -4.21
C VAL A 13 1.41 -7.12 -4.46
N GLU A 14 0.41 -7.53 -5.23
CA GLU A 14 0.24 -8.94 -5.61
C GLU A 14 1.46 -9.44 -6.40
N GLY A 15 2.00 -10.60 -6.01
CA GLY A 15 3.24 -11.16 -6.57
C GLY A 15 4.53 -10.51 -6.03
N ASP A 16 4.43 -9.57 -5.09
CA ASP A 16 5.55 -9.06 -4.29
C ASP A 16 5.37 -9.54 -2.84
N ASP A 17 6.42 -10.08 -2.22
CA ASP A 17 6.40 -10.50 -0.81
C ASP A 17 6.69 -9.33 0.15
N GLY A 18 7.07 -8.17 -0.39
CA GLY A 18 7.33 -6.95 0.36
C GLY A 18 6.06 -6.32 0.91
N LEU A 19 6.19 -5.70 2.08
CA LEU A 19 5.21 -4.76 2.61
C LEU A 19 5.82 -3.36 2.61
N TRP A 20 5.04 -2.37 2.20
CA TRP A 20 5.52 -1.02 1.95
C TRP A 20 4.74 -0.02 2.80
N LEU A 21 5.44 1.02 3.25
CA LEU A 21 4.86 2.19 3.91
C LEU A 21 5.07 3.39 3.01
N ALA A 22 3.98 3.99 2.55
CA ALA A 22 3.97 5.29 1.90
C ALA A 22 3.62 6.35 2.93
N ASP A 23 4.51 7.32 3.13
CA ASP A 23 4.20 8.59 3.77
C ASP A 23 3.90 9.60 2.67
N LEU A 24 2.61 9.91 2.48
CA LEU A 24 2.15 10.81 1.43
C LEU A 24 2.38 12.29 1.78
N ALA A 25 2.55 12.61 3.07
CA ALA A 25 2.91 13.97 3.48
C ALA A 25 4.40 14.25 3.21
N ALA A 26 5.26 13.24 3.42
CA ALA A 26 6.68 13.32 3.11
C ALA A 26 7.02 13.01 1.65
N GLY A 27 6.11 12.36 0.91
CA GLY A 27 6.35 11.92 -0.47
C GLY A 27 7.32 10.75 -0.59
N THR A 28 7.42 9.91 0.45
CA THR A 28 8.38 8.81 0.53
C THR A 28 7.70 7.46 0.59
N VAL A 29 8.34 6.43 0.01
CA VAL A 29 7.93 5.03 0.13
C VAL A 29 9.10 4.21 0.66
N THR A 30 8.87 3.47 1.74
CA THR A 30 9.89 2.61 2.36
C THR A 30 9.38 1.19 2.51
N ARG A 31 10.29 0.21 2.38
CA ARG A 31 9.97 -1.20 2.64
C ARG A 31 10.00 -1.45 4.14
N ILE A 32 9.00 -2.15 4.66
CA ILE A 32 8.99 -2.62 6.04
C ILE A 32 9.85 -3.89 6.10
N VAL A 33 10.96 -3.83 6.83
CA VAL A 33 11.96 -4.91 6.92
C VAL A 33 11.98 -5.59 8.29
N ASP A 34 11.47 -4.91 9.32
CA ASP A 34 11.38 -5.46 10.67
C ASP A 34 10.31 -6.54 10.76
N PRO A 35 10.45 -7.52 11.67
CA PRO A 35 9.43 -8.53 11.89
C PRO A 35 8.10 -7.86 12.22
N LEU A 36 7.08 -8.15 11.42
CA LEU A 36 5.73 -7.69 11.69
C LEU A 36 5.23 -8.37 12.96
N THR A 37 4.52 -7.61 13.79
CA THR A 37 3.91 -8.14 15.01
C THR A 37 2.44 -7.73 15.11
N GLY A 38 1.68 -8.47 15.91
CA GLY A 38 0.27 -8.18 16.19
C GLY A 38 -0.63 -8.24 14.95
N ALA A 39 -1.66 -7.39 14.93
CA ALA A 39 -2.70 -7.41 13.89
C ALA A 39 -2.17 -7.15 12.47
N LEU A 40 -1.07 -6.40 12.33
CA LEU A 40 -0.45 -6.16 11.02
C LEU A 40 0.21 -7.43 10.47
N ALA A 41 0.81 -8.25 11.33
CA ALA A 41 1.37 -9.54 10.93
C ALA A 41 0.28 -10.47 10.40
N SER A 42 -0.82 -10.62 11.14
CA SER A 42 -1.96 -11.45 10.72
C SER A 42 -2.59 -10.94 9.41
N ALA A 43 -2.73 -9.62 9.25
CA ALA A 43 -3.20 -9.04 8.00
C ALA A 43 -2.27 -9.35 6.82
N ASN A 44 -0.94 -9.30 7.03
CA ASN A 44 0.04 -9.63 6.01
C ASN A 44 0.04 -11.14 5.67
N GLU A 45 -0.18 -12.01 6.66
CA GLU A 45 -0.37 -13.45 6.43
C GLU A 45 -1.60 -13.73 5.56
N HIS A 46 -2.75 -13.08 5.84
CA HIS A 46 -3.95 -13.19 5.01
C HIS A 46 -3.70 -12.71 3.58
N ARG A 47 -3.01 -11.57 3.43
CA ARG A 47 -2.58 -11.09 2.10
C ARG A 47 -1.71 -12.10 1.38
N ASN A 48 -0.72 -12.68 2.05
CA ASN A 48 0.17 -13.69 1.47
C ASN A 48 -0.58 -14.97 1.09
N ALA A 49 -1.72 -15.26 1.74
CA ALA A 49 -2.64 -16.33 1.37
C ALA A 49 -3.60 -15.95 0.22
N GLY A 50 -3.44 -14.76 -0.39
CA GLY A 50 -4.24 -14.29 -1.53
C GLY A 50 -5.47 -13.45 -1.16
N ALA A 51 -5.65 -13.07 0.11
CA ALA A 51 -6.77 -12.22 0.51
C ALA A 51 -6.50 -10.73 0.24
N THR A 52 -7.56 -9.99 -0.07
CA THR A 52 -7.52 -8.52 -0.12
C THR A 52 -7.84 -7.95 1.25
N VAL A 53 -6.88 -7.23 1.87
CA VAL A 53 -7.07 -6.56 3.16
C VAL A 53 -7.05 -5.04 2.94
N VAL A 54 -8.16 -4.37 3.23
CA VAL A 54 -8.29 -2.90 3.08
C VAL A 54 -8.88 -2.29 4.35
N LYS A 55 -8.34 -1.13 4.76
CA LYS A 55 -8.86 -0.34 5.88
C LYS A 55 -8.57 1.14 5.63
N GLY A 56 -9.62 1.97 5.54
CA GLY A 56 -9.46 3.41 5.31
C GLY A 56 -8.99 3.82 3.91
N VAL A 57 -8.92 2.86 2.97
CA VAL A 57 -8.58 3.09 1.55
C VAL A 57 -9.82 2.77 0.72
N ASN A 58 -10.26 3.71 -0.13
CA ASN A 58 -11.46 3.56 -0.97
C ASN A 58 -11.13 3.31 -2.47
N PHE A 59 -9.87 3.48 -2.87
CA PHE A 59 -9.40 3.22 -4.22
C PHE A 59 -7.93 2.77 -4.17
N ALA A 60 -7.66 1.57 -4.69
CA ALA A 60 -6.31 1.03 -4.82
C ALA A 60 -6.28 0.14 -6.06
N VAL A 61 -5.50 0.54 -7.07
CA VAL A 61 -5.32 -0.23 -8.30
C VAL A 61 -3.84 -0.25 -8.66
N ARG A 62 -3.33 -1.44 -8.99
CA ARG A 62 -1.94 -1.64 -9.42
C ARG A 62 -1.82 -1.32 -10.91
N ALA A 63 -1.06 -0.28 -11.25
CA ALA A 63 -0.67 -0.01 -12.63
C ALA A 63 0.63 -0.74 -13.01
N ASN A 64 0.76 -1.05 -14.30
CA ASN A 64 1.98 -1.66 -14.85
C ASN A 64 3.13 -0.66 -14.97
N SER A 65 2.83 0.63 -15.16
CA SER A 65 3.83 1.71 -15.21
C SER A 65 3.20 3.07 -14.95
N ALA A 66 4.01 4.08 -14.62
CA ALA A 66 3.55 5.46 -14.47
C ALA A 66 2.95 6.02 -15.77
N GLY A 67 3.54 5.70 -16.93
CA GLY A 67 3.03 6.14 -18.24
C GLY A 67 1.66 5.56 -18.57
N SER A 68 1.37 4.35 -18.09
CA SER A 68 0.05 3.72 -18.20
C SER A 68 -1.02 4.55 -17.50
N VAL A 69 -0.73 5.04 -16.29
CA VAL A 69 -1.68 5.83 -15.48
C VAL A 69 -2.15 7.08 -16.22
N SER A 70 -1.24 7.80 -16.89
CA SER A 70 -1.57 8.99 -17.66
C SER A 70 -2.29 8.72 -18.99
N GLY A 71 -2.37 7.46 -19.42
CA GLY A 71 -2.85 7.06 -20.74
C GLY A 71 -4.24 6.39 -20.76
N GLY A 72 -5.09 6.64 -19.76
CA GLY A 72 -6.40 5.97 -19.68
C GLY A 72 -6.33 4.58 -19.06
N PHE A 73 -5.52 4.41 -18.01
CA PHE A 73 -5.29 3.12 -17.33
C PHE A 73 -6.56 2.36 -16.90
N MET A 74 -7.68 3.07 -16.72
CA MET A 74 -8.98 2.51 -16.32
C MET A 74 -10.03 2.56 -17.44
N ASP A 75 -9.65 2.96 -18.66
CA ASP A 75 -10.56 3.09 -19.81
C ASP A 75 -10.73 1.77 -20.58
N GLY A 76 -10.24 0.66 -20.01
CA GLY A 76 -10.36 -0.71 -20.54
C GLY A 76 -11.48 -1.50 -19.90
#